data_AF-A0A7Y0KJC0-F1
#
_entry.id   AF-A0A7Y0KJC0-F1
#
_cell.length_a   1.000
_cell.length_b   1.000
_cell.length_c   1.000
_cell.angle_alpha   90.00
_cell.angle_beta   90.00
_cell.angle_gamma   90.00
#
_symmetry.space_group_name_H-M   'P 1'
#
loop_
_entity.id
_entity.type
_entity.pdbx_description
1 polymer ?
#
loop_
_entity_poly.entity_id
_entity_poly.type
_entity_poly.pdbx_seq_one_letter_code
_entity_poly.pdbx_strand_id
1 'polypeptide(L)'
;MVLSLARPFLRVAARRPHVLVIAPAPVSDGLLDVRLAAEAALASRGWPAADSPADTDLVLVAGEVGPRLAEVVRAVWATVPAPRVLVRVGAPSELGDALDAAVAELARGGAGPVSGGGPLSGGGPLSGGGPLSASEASLLASSDRNAAFSMITGSPDDGAFLPLDASNDASLAPEATPVMAGLADDDRDGLALDVVHTALGPVLPHWPAGLVVHATLAGDLVTDARAEVLDVPGPRERAGRRRTPRGPDHLRLDALVRVLALAGADRAAARARALRDGHPGPGELTAFGRRIARSRTLAWTLRGIPLTATDHVPVPEPTVEARVRALAAGLGGSLAPPVRPAPHRAAAALVGLELGAARLALAALDPDTALGAGPVAPFKPAGSGHHHHG
;
A
#
# COMPACT_ATOMS: atom_id res chain seq x y z
N MET A 1 -32.97 -17.93 24.23
CA MET A 1 -31.81 -17.95 25.14
C MET A 1 -30.45 -17.80 24.45
N VAL A 2 -30.35 -17.88 23.11
CA VAL A 2 -29.09 -17.74 22.33
C VAL A 2 -28.67 -16.27 22.10
N LEU A 3 -29.60 -15.30 22.21
CA LEU A 3 -29.32 -13.86 22.06
C LEU A 3 -28.67 -13.18 23.30
N SER A 4 -28.58 -13.87 24.45
CA SER A 4 -28.13 -13.24 25.70
C SER A 4 -26.60 -13.27 25.91
N LEU A 5 -25.91 -14.21 25.26
CA LEU A 5 -24.45 -14.36 25.36
C LEU A 5 -23.70 -13.48 24.35
N ALA A 6 -24.28 -13.13 23.21
CA ALA A 6 -23.60 -12.31 22.20
C ALA A 6 -23.27 -10.89 22.68
N ARG A 7 -24.17 -10.25 23.46
CA ARG A 7 -23.99 -8.86 23.93
C ARG A 7 -22.75 -8.61 24.81
N PRO A 8 -22.43 -9.44 25.81
CA PRO A 8 -21.18 -9.27 26.57
C PRO A 8 -19.93 -9.50 25.71
N PHE A 9 -19.93 -10.44 24.76
CA PHE A 9 -18.81 -10.63 23.83
C PHE A 9 -18.63 -9.44 22.89
N LEU A 10 -19.71 -8.88 22.34
CA LEU A 10 -19.68 -7.66 21.52
C LEU A 10 -19.11 -6.47 22.29
N ARG A 11 -19.43 -6.32 23.58
CA ARG A 11 -18.87 -5.27 24.45
C ARG A 11 -17.37 -5.42 24.70
N VAL A 12 -16.87 -6.65 24.75
CA VAL A 12 -15.43 -6.92 24.92
C VAL A 12 -14.69 -6.69 23.60
N ALA A 13 -15.22 -7.20 22.49
CA ALA A 13 -14.66 -7.00 21.15
C ALA A 13 -14.61 -5.50 20.76
N ALA A 14 -15.67 -4.75 21.08
CA ALA A 14 -15.74 -3.31 20.83
C ALA A 14 -14.68 -2.46 21.57
N ARG A 15 -13.96 -3.01 22.56
CA ARG A 15 -12.90 -2.26 23.27
C ARG A 15 -11.63 -2.09 22.46
N ARG A 16 -11.43 -2.93 21.46
CA ARG A 16 -10.23 -2.92 20.61
C ARG A 16 -10.59 -3.27 19.16
N PRO A 17 -11.41 -2.43 18.51
CA PRO A 17 -11.86 -2.68 17.15
C PRO A 17 -10.69 -2.60 16.17
N HIS A 18 -10.76 -3.41 15.12
CA HIS A 18 -9.88 -3.32 13.97
C HIS A 18 -10.36 -2.20 13.05
N VAL A 19 -9.51 -1.20 12.85
CA VAL A 19 -9.90 0.05 12.19
C VAL A 19 -9.28 0.15 10.80
N LEU A 20 -10.13 0.26 9.78
CA LEU A 20 -9.72 0.60 8.41
C LEU A 20 -9.79 2.11 8.21
N VAL A 21 -8.64 2.77 8.11
CA VAL A 21 -8.56 4.22 7.87
C VAL A 21 -8.54 4.49 6.37
N ILE A 22 -9.51 5.27 5.89
CA ILE A 22 -9.60 5.71 4.50
C ILE A 22 -9.42 7.23 4.49
N ALA A 23 -8.45 7.72 3.73
CA ALA A 23 -8.17 9.15 3.62
C ALA A 23 -8.11 9.59 2.14
N PRO A 24 -8.57 10.81 1.82
CA PRO A 24 -8.41 11.41 0.50
C PRO A 24 -6.96 11.81 0.24
N ALA A 25 -6.63 12.08 -1.02
CA ALA A 25 -5.36 12.69 -1.37
C ALA A 25 -5.21 14.06 -0.67
N PRO A 26 -4.03 14.40 -0.11
CA PRO A 26 -3.84 15.60 0.71
C PRO A 26 -3.65 16.86 -0.15
N VAL A 27 -4.71 17.23 -0.87
CA VAL A 27 -4.74 18.36 -1.83
C VAL A 27 -4.88 19.73 -1.18
N SER A 28 -5.14 19.78 0.12
CA SER A 28 -5.24 21.00 0.94
C SER A 28 -4.71 20.76 2.34
N ASP A 29 -4.44 21.84 3.07
CA ASP A 29 -4.16 21.79 4.51
C ASP A 29 -5.31 21.11 5.27
N GLY A 30 -4.99 20.45 6.39
CA GLY A 30 -5.96 19.77 7.24
C GLY A 30 -6.23 18.31 6.86
N LEU A 31 -6.34 17.94 5.58
CA LEU A 31 -6.66 16.55 5.19
C LEU A 31 -5.59 15.55 5.66
N LEU A 32 -4.32 15.91 5.52
CA LEU A 32 -3.23 15.12 6.05
C LEU A 32 -3.21 15.12 7.59
N ASP A 33 -3.58 16.24 8.23
CA ASP A 33 -3.66 16.35 9.70
C ASP A 33 -4.70 15.39 10.28
N VAL A 34 -5.87 15.26 9.65
CA VAL A 34 -6.92 14.33 10.10
C VAL A 34 -6.43 12.88 10.01
N ARG A 35 -5.77 12.48 8.91
CA ARG A 35 -5.16 11.14 8.80
C ARG A 35 -4.14 10.88 9.90
N LEU A 36 -3.23 11.81 10.12
CA LEU A 36 -2.16 11.64 11.12
C LEU A 36 -2.72 11.61 12.55
N ALA A 37 -3.69 12.48 12.85
CA ALA A 37 -4.41 12.46 14.11
C ALA A 37 -5.16 11.13 14.31
N ALA A 38 -5.80 10.60 13.27
CA ALA A 38 -6.43 9.28 13.28
C ALA A 38 -5.43 8.19 13.65
N GLU A 39 -4.30 8.10 12.95
CA GLU A 39 -3.25 7.12 13.25
C GLU A 39 -2.70 7.25 14.67
N ALA A 40 -2.45 8.47 15.15
CA ALA A 40 -1.98 8.74 16.51
C ALA A 40 -3.03 8.35 17.58
N ALA A 41 -4.32 8.61 17.31
CA ALA A 41 -5.42 8.25 18.18
C ALA A 41 -5.61 6.72 18.30
N LEU A 42 -5.43 5.99 17.19
CA LEU A 42 -5.46 4.52 17.20
C LEU A 42 -4.27 3.96 17.97
N ALA A 43 -3.07 4.50 17.73
CA ALA A 43 -1.86 4.09 18.43
C ALA A 43 -1.94 4.31 19.94
N SER A 44 -2.43 5.48 20.38
CA SER A 44 -2.58 5.79 21.81
C SER A 44 -3.64 4.94 22.52
N ARG A 45 -4.68 4.49 21.79
CA ARG A 45 -5.70 3.55 22.29
C ARG A 45 -5.28 2.07 22.19
N GLY A 46 -4.17 1.76 21.52
CA GLY A 46 -3.73 0.39 21.25
C GLY A 46 -4.66 -0.37 20.29
N TRP A 47 -5.41 0.35 19.45
CA TRP A 47 -6.32 -0.23 18.46
C TRP A 47 -5.54 -0.65 17.21
N PRO A 48 -5.72 -1.89 16.72
CA PRO A 48 -5.06 -2.36 15.51
C PRO A 48 -5.65 -1.66 14.27
N ALA A 49 -4.78 -1.39 13.30
CA ALA A 49 -5.23 -1.07 11.94
C ALA A 49 -5.65 -2.37 11.26
N ALA A 50 -6.80 -2.35 10.58
CA ALA A 50 -7.28 -3.50 9.82
C ALA A 50 -6.45 -3.69 8.54
N ASP A 51 -6.13 -4.94 8.22
CA ASP A 51 -5.38 -5.29 7.00
C ASP A 51 -6.28 -5.56 5.79
N SER A 52 -7.57 -5.80 6.02
CA SER A 52 -8.58 -6.03 4.99
C SER A 52 -9.98 -5.65 5.49
N PRO A 53 -10.97 -5.46 4.58
CA PRO A 53 -12.37 -5.22 4.97
C PRO A 53 -12.97 -6.37 5.78
N ALA A 54 -12.54 -7.61 5.51
CA ALA A 54 -13.03 -8.79 6.22
C ALA A 54 -12.60 -8.81 7.71
N ASP A 55 -11.48 -8.18 8.02
CA ASP A 55 -10.94 -8.01 9.38
C ASP A 55 -11.33 -6.66 10.00
N THR A 56 -12.26 -5.91 9.38
CA THR A 56 -12.61 -4.55 9.86
C THR A 56 -13.85 -4.56 10.75
N ASP A 57 -13.77 -3.88 11.89
CA ASP A 57 -14.94 -3.55 12.72
C ASP A 57 -15.39 -2.10 12.50
N LEU A 58 -14.42 -1.19 12.27
CA LEU A 58 -14.66 0.24 12.14
C LEU A 58 -14.01 0.79 10.86
N VAL A 59 -14.82 1.34 9.96
CA VAL A 59 -14.34 2.14 8.83
C VAL A 59 -14.28 3.60 9.26
N LEU A 60 -13.07 4.16 9.34
CA LEU A 60 -12.85 5.57 9.67
C LEU A 60 -12.46 6.35 8.41
N VAL A 61 -13.33 7.23 7.96
CA VAL A 61 -13.03 8.17 6.88
C VAL A 61 -12.43 9.44 7.47
N ALA A 62 -11.14 9.65 7.22
CA ALA A 62 -10.34 10.75 7.76
C ALA A 62 -10.24 11.90 6.74
N GLY A 63 -11.12 12.88 6.85
CA GLY A 63 -11.23 14.04 5.98
C GLY A 63 -12.42 13.99 5.03
N GLU A 64 -12.68 15.11 4.36
CA GLU A 64 -13.75 15.20 3.35
C GLU A 64 -13.37 14.42 2.08
N VAL A 65 -14.25 13.51 1.66
CA VAL A 65 -14.05 12.67 0.47
C VAL A 65 -14.85 13.21 -0.71
N GLY A 66 -14.24 13.19 -1.89
CA GLY A 66 -14.94 13.49 -3.13
C GLY A 66 -15.82 12.33 -3.60
N PRO A 67 -16.55 12.51 -4.71
CA PRO A 67 -17.55 11.54 -5.17
C PRO A 67 -16.95 10.17 -5.50
N ARG A 68 -15.75 10.11 -6.09
CA ARG A 68 -15.14 8.83 -6.51
C ARG A 68 -14.62 8.04 -5.32
N LEU A 69 -13.97 8.69 -4.35
CA LEU A 69 -13.57 8.01 -3.12
C LEU A 69 -14.79 7.65 -2.26
N ALA A 70 -15.88 8.42 -2.31
CA ALA A 70 -17.13 8.04 -1.65
C ALA A 70 -17.75 6.76 -2.23
N GLU A 71 -17.60 6.49 -3.53
CA GLU A 71 -17.97 5.21 -4.15
C GLU A 71 -17.12 4.06 -3.62
N VAL A 72 -15.80 4.24 -3.55
CA VAL A 72 -14.89 3.25 -2.96
C VAL A 72 -15.26 2.95 -1.51
N VAL A 73 -15.54 3.98 -0.70
CA VAL A 73 -15.97 3.81 0.69
C VAL A 73 -17.26 2.99 0.77
N ARG A 74 -18.24 3.23 -0.10
CA ARG A 74 -19.48 2.44 -0.15
C ARG A 74 -19.22 0.99 -0.53
N ALA A 75 -18.36 0.75 -1.51
CA ALA A 75 -18.01 -0.61 -1.95
C ALA A 75 -17.28 -1.39 -0.85
N VAL A 76 -16.31 -0.77 -0.18
CA VAL A 76 -15.59 -1.35 0.95
C VAL A 76 -16.55 -1.64 2.10
N TRP A 77 -17.40 -0.67 2.48
CA TRP A 77 -18.37 -0.86 3.55
C TRP A 77 -19.32 -2.04 3.32
N ALA A 78 -19.65 -2.35 2.06
CA ALA A 78 -20.50 -3.48 1.71
C ALA A 78 -19.84 -4.83 1.97
N THR A 79 -18.50 -4.91 1.99
CA THR A 79 -17.74 -6.15 2.23
C THR A 79 -17.33 -6.35 3.68
N VAL A 80 -17.46 -5.32 4.53
CA VAL A 80 -17.18 -5.40 5.97
C VAL A 80 -18.25 -6.25 6.67
N PRO A 81 -17.89 -7.27 7.49
CA PRO A 81 -18.86 -8.09 8.22
C PRO A 81 -19.51 -7.32 9.38
N ALA A 82 -20.68 -7.77 9.86
CA ALA A 82 -21.26 -7.24 11.10
C ALA A 82 -20.66 -7.96 12.33
N PRO A 83 -20.52 -7.30 13.50
CA PRO A 83 -20.87 -5.91 13.81
C PRO A 83 -19.90 -4.91 13.16
N ARG A 84 -20.43 -3.84 12.57
CA ARG A 84 -19.62 -2.82 11.92
C ARG A 84 -20.12 -1.41 12.15
N VAL A 85 -19.21 -0.45 12.17
CA VAL A 85 -19.51 0.99 12.25
C VAL A 85 -18.72 1.74 11.18
N LEU A 86 -19.34 2.75 10.57
CA LEU A 86 -18.68 3.70 9.68
C LEU A 86 -18.76 5.09 10.30
N VAL A 87 -17.60 5.74 10.47
CA VAL A 87 -17.46 7.08 11.01
C VAL A 87 -16.73 7.97 10.00
N ARG A 88 -17.14 9.24 9.94
CA ARG A 88 -16.47 10.28 9.16
C ARG A 88 -16.05 11.41 10.07
N VAL A 89 -14.82 11.85 9.92
CA VAL A 89 -14.22 12.92 10.73
C VAL A 89 -13.66 13.98 9.79
N GLY A 90 -14.10 15.22 9.93
CA GLY A 90 -13.63 16.34 9.11
C GLY A 90 -12.45 17.07 9.74
N ALA A 91 -12.37 17.07 11.07
CA ALA A 91 -11.35 17.78 11.83
C ALA A 91 -10.70 16.91 12.93
N PRO A 92 -9.40 17.12 13.24
CA PRO A 92 -8.73 16.35 14.30
C PRO A 92 -9.41 16.44 15.67
N SER A 93 -10.06 17.56 15.98
CA SER A 93 -10.75 17.77 17.26
C SER A 93 -11.98 16.88 17.47
N GLU A 94 -12.64 16.46 16.39
CA GLU A 94 -13.86 15.63 16.45
C GLU A 94 -13.54 14.14 16.66
N LEU A 95 -12.28 13.76 16.43
CA LEU A 95 -11.85 12.38 16.35
C LEU A 95 -12.06 11.62 17.67
N GLY A 96 -11.77 12.25 18.81
CA GLY A 96 -11.93 11.61 20.12
C GLY A 96 -13.37 11.17 20.37
N ASP A 97 -14.30 12.12 20.27
CA ASP A 97 -15.72 11.89 20.48
C ASP A 97 -16.29 10.89 19.47
N ALA A 98 -15.84 10.97 18.20
CA ALA A 98 -16.28 10.07 17.15
C ALA A 98 -15.85 8.61 17.38
N LEU A 99 -14.62 8.38 17.87
CA LEU A 99 -14.14 7.04 18.21
C LEU A 99 -14.87 6.47 19.44
N ASP A 100 -15.15 7.30 20.45
CA ASP A 100 -15.86 6.86 21.65
C ASP A 100 -17.33 6.51 21.32
N ALA A 101 -17.97 7.29 20.44
CA ALA A 101 -19.29 6.99 19.90
C ALA A 101 -19.30 5.68 19.09
N ALA A 102 -18.25 5.43 18.29
CA ALA A 102 -18.12 4.20 17.52
C ALA A 102 -18.07 2.95 18.40
N VAL A 103 -17.30 3.00 19.50
CA VAL A 103 -17.23 1.90 20.49
C VAL A 103 -18.60 1.64 21.12
N ALA A 104 -19.31 2.71 21.49
CA ALA A 104 -20.65 2.59 22.06
C ALA A 104 -21.61 1.92 21.07
N GLU A 105 -21.47 2.20 19.77
CA GLU A 105 -22.31 1.62 18.74
C GLU A 105 -21.97 0.17 18.38
N LEU A 106 -20.68 -0.16 18.28
CA LEU A 106 -20.22 -1.56 18.14
C LEU A 106 -20.73 -2.41 19.32
N ALA A 107 -20.70 -1.88 20.54
CA ALA A 107 -21.21 -2.54 21.73
C ALA A 107 -22.74 -2.79 21.72
N ARG A 108 -23.52 -2.09 20.88
CA ARG A 108 -24.96 -2.31 20.69
C ARG A 108 -25.28 -3.33 19.58
N GLY A 109 -24.27 -3.78 18.84
CA GLY A 109 -24.41 -4.69 17.71
C GLY A 109 -24.12 -4.06 16.35
N GLY A 110 -23.75 -2.78 16.31
CA GLY A 110 -23.38 -2.03 15.10
C GLY A 110 -24.56 -1.81 14.16
N ALA A 111 -25.16 -0.62 14.18
CA ALA A 111 -26.23 -0.25 13.25
C ALA A 111 -25.82 0.91 12.33
N GLY A 112 -25.12 0.59 11.24
CA GLY A 112 -24.97 1.51 10.11
C GLY A 112 -24.08 2.75 10.37
N PRO A 113 -24.05 3.71 9.43
CA PRO A 113 -23.16 4.86 9.48
C PRO A 113 -23.54 5.80 10.64
N VAL A 114 -22.58 6.10 11.51
CA VAL A 114 -22.71 7.10 12.58
C VAL A 114 -22.11 8.40 12.03
N SER A 115 -22.97 9.29 11.54
CA SER A 115 -22.53 10.58 11.00
C SER A 115 -22.20 11.57 12.12
N GLY A 116 -20.99 12.12 12.09
CA GLY A 116 -20.62 13.38 12.77
C GLY A 116 -20.90 14.64 11.92
N GLY A 117 -21.67 14.54 10.82
CA GLY A 117 -22.07 15.69 10.00
C GLY A 117 -22.53 15.33 8.59
N GLY A 118 -23.72 15.84 8.20
CA GLY A 118 -24.22 15.96 6.82
C GLY A 118 -24.74 14.69 6.10
N PRO A 119 -25.94 14.71 5.47
CA PRO A 119 -26.45 13.59 4.69
C PRO A 119 -25.73 13.42 3.35
N LEU A 120 -25.61 12.17 2.90
CA LEU A 120 -25.29 11.80 1.52
C LEU A 120 -26.47 12.16 0.60
N SER A 121 -26.66 13.43 0.29
CA SER A 121 -27.67 13.87 -0.68
C SER A 121 -26.99 14.34 -1.96
N GLY A 122 -27.07 13.52 -3.01
CA GLY A 122 -26.54 13.85 -4.33
C GLY A 122 -26.72 12.72 -5.35
N GLY A 123 -27.87 12.03 -5.34
CA GLY A 123 -28.23 11.04 -6.36
C GLY A 123 -29.02 11.70 -7.49
N GLY A 124 -28.32 12.21 -8.50
CA GLY A 124 -28.88 12.46 -9.83
C GLY A 124 -28.28 11.44 -10.80
N PRO A 125 -29.06 10.87 -11.75
CA PRO A 125 -28.56 9.83 -12.64
C PRO A 125 -27.58 10.46 -13.64
N LEU A 126 -26.30 10.14 -13.51
CA LEU A 126 -25.32 10.35 -14.57
C LEU A 126 -25.14 9.02 -15.30
N SER A 127 -25.74 8.94 -16.48
CA SER A 127 -25.48 7.89 -17.46
C SER A 127 -24.00 7.89 -17.86
N GLY A 128 -23.35 6.73 -17.80
CA GLY A 128 -22.04 6.51 -18.43
C GLY A 128 -20.96 5.97 -17.50
N GLY A 129 -21.18 4.79 -16.93
CA GLY A 129 -20.18 4.04 -16.18
C GLY A 129 -20.85 2.82 -15.57
N GLY A 130 -20.60 1.63 -16.12
CA GLY A 130 -21.15 0.39 -15.58
C GLY A 130 -20.74 0.24 -14.11
N PRO A 131 -21.63 -0.27 -13.23
CA PRO A 131 -21.29 -0.48 -11.84
C PRO A 131 -20.10 -1.45 -11.75
N LEU A 132 -19.11 -1.13 -10.90
CA LEU A 132 -18.06 -2.07 -10.54
C LEU A 132 -18.71 -3.31 -9.92
N SER A 133 -18.38 -4.47 -10.44
CA SER A 133 -18.91 -5.74 -9.95
C SER A 133 -18.34 -6.02 -8.55
N ALA A 134 -19.12 -6.71 -7.70
CA ALA A 134 -18.67 -7.09 -6.35
C ALA A 134 -17.36 -7.89 -6.35
N SER A 135 -17.05 -8.59 -7.45
CA SER A 135 -15.78 -9.29 -7.69
C SER A 135 -14.58 -8.35 -7.86
N GLU A 136 -14.75 -7.20 -8.51
CA GLU A 136 -13.67 -6.21 -8.67
C GLU A 136 -13.37 -5.51 -7.33
N ALA A 137 -14.40 -5.28 -6.50
CA ALA A 137 -14.23 -4.71 -5.16
C ALA A 137 -13.51 -5.65 -4.18
N SER A 138 -13.66 -6.97 -4.31
CA SER A 138 -12.91 -7.96 -3.52
C SER A 138 -11.42 -8.00 -3.88
N LEU A 139 -11.06 -7.72 -5.14
CA LEU A 139 -9.65 -7.64 -5.58
C LEU A 139 -8.95 -6.35 -5.13
N LEU A 140 -9.69 -5.27 -4.88
CA LEU A 140 -9.16 -4.00 -4.33
C LEU A 140 -8.65 -4.13 -2.87
N ALA A 141 -9.02 -5.21 -2.17
CA ALA A 141 -8.94 -5.27 -0.71
C ALA A 141 -8.43 -6.60 -0.12
N SER A 142 -8.15 -7.61 -0.95
CA SER A 142 -7.56 -8.88 -0.50
C SER A 142 -6.05 -8.86 -0.69
N SER A 143 -5.32 -8.99 0.42
CA SER A 143 -3.90 -9.32 0.45
C SER A 143 -3.74 -10.41 1.50
N ASP A 144 -3.87 -11.67 1.09
CA ASP A 144 -3.54 -12.81 1.94
C ASP A 144 -2.06 -12.76 2.34
N ARG A 145 -1.79 -12.30 3.56
CA ARG A 145 -0.44 -12.24 4.14
C ARG A 145 0.15 -13.62 4.49
N ASN A 146 -0.63 -14.71 4.37
CA ASN A 146 -0.25 -16.01 4.93
C ASN A 146 0.43 -16.99 3.96
N ALA A 147 0.62 -16.66 2.67
CA ALA A 147 1.27 -17.58 1.74
C ALA A 147 2.81 -17.49 1.68
N ALA A 148 3.42 -16.43 2.21
CA ALA A 148 4.83 -16.12 1.91
C ALA A 148 5.87 -16.55 2.97
N PHE A 149 5.49 -17.23 4.07
CA PHE A 149 6.47 -17.52 5.14
C PHE A 149 6.32 -18.90 5.80
N SER A 150 5.90 -19.92 5.06
CA SER A 150 6.03 -21.30 5.52
C SER A 150 6.76 -22.14 4.47
N MET A 151 8.08 -22.01 4.45
CA MET A 151 9.07 -23.07 4.19
C MET A 151 10.45 -22.47 4.51
N ILE A 152 11.39 -23.32 4.95
CA ILE A 152 12.76 -22.98 5.39
C ILE A 152 12.88 -22.64 6.90
N THR A 153 12.52 -23.60 7.75
CA THR A 153 13.38 -23.91 8.90
C THR A 153 13.55 -25.44 8.98
N GLY A 154 14.70 -25.92 8.49
CA GLY A 154 15.17 -27.30 8.63
C GLY A 154 16.64 -27.24 9.02
N SER A 155 16.94 -27.73 10.22
CA SER A 155 18.23 -27.72 10.91
C SER A 155 19.36 -28.43 10.13
N PRO A 156 20.66 -28.10 10.36
CA PRO A 156 21.78 -28.82 9.77
C PRO A 156 22.21 -29.99 10.66
N ASP A 157 22.52 -31.14 10.06
CA ASP A 157 23.36 -32.17 10.66
C ASP A 157 24.33 -32.73 9.59
N ASP A 158 25.61 -32.50 9.87
CA ASP A 158 26.78 -33.36 9.71
C ASP A 158 26.99 -34.29 8.49
N GLY A 159 28.07 -33.97 7.75
CA GLY A 159 29.22 -34.86 7.61
C GLY A 159 29.21 -35.93 6.51
N ALA A 160 30.08 -35.79 5.50
CA ALA A 160 31.18 -36.74 5.21
C ALA A 160 31.90 -36.46 3.88
N PHE A 161 33.22 -36.52 4.01
CA PHE A 161 34.33 -36.45 3.05
C PHE A 161 34.34 -37.64 2.05
N LEU A 162 34.76 -37.43 0.79
CA LEU A 162 35.99 -37.99 0.17
C LEU A 162 36.09 -37.67 -1.36
N PRO A 163 37.32 -37.62 -1.93
CA PRO A 163 37.67 -37.01 -3.22
C PRO A 163 37.85 -38.02 -4.35
N LEU A 164 38.00 -37.58 -5.60
CA LEU A 164 38.79 -38.26 -6.64
C LEU A 164 39.18 -37.31 -7.80
N ASP A 165 40.49 -37.31 -8.08
CA ASP A 165 41.21 -36.77 -9.23
C ASP A 165 41.07 -37.73 -10.43
N ALA A 166 40.97 -37.19 -11.66
CA ALA A 166 41.72 -37.70 -12.82
C ALA A 166 41.58 -36.76 -14.02
N SER A 167 42.74 -36.46 -14.59
CA SER A 167 43.03 -35.66 -15.78
C SER A 167 42.62 -36.36 -17.08
N ASN A 168 42.26 -35.60 -18.13
CA ASN A 168 42.84 -35.85 -19.45
C ASN A 168 42.76 -34.63 -20.38
N ASP A 169 43.89 -34.39 -21.02
CA ASP A 169 44.19 -33.38 -22.03
C ASP A 169 43.93 -34.00 -23.42
N ALA A 170 43.27 -33.27 -24.32
CA ALA A 170 43.29 -33.54 -25.75
C ALA A 170 42.92 -32.27 -26.56
N SER A 171 43.82 -31.95 -27.46
CA SER A 171 43.98 -30.71 -28.21
C SER A 171 43.29 -30.67 -29.58
N LEU A 172 43.10 -29.44 -30.09
CA LEU A 172 43.05 -28.96 -31.49
C LEU A 172 41.69 -28.83 -32.23
N ALA A 173 41.50 -27.61 -32.75
CA ALA A 173 40.39 -26.95 -33.47
C ALA A 173 40.25 -27.40 -34.96
N PRO A 174 39.44 -26.79 -35.87
CA PRO A 174 38.56 -25.59 -35.77
C PRO A 174 37.17 -25.66 -36.47
N GLU A 175 36.39 -24.60 -36.26
CA GLU A 175 35.28 -24.09 -37.10
C GLU A 175 34.22 -25.07 -37.66
N ALA A 176 33.13 -25.19 -36.91
CA ALA A 176 31.79 -25.24 -37.49
C ALA A 176 30.90 -24.27 -36.70
N THR A 177 30.50 -23.17 -37.32
CA THR A 177 29.38 -22.35 -36.85
C THR A 177 28.18 -23.27 -36.64
N PRO A 178 27.61 -23.39 -35.42
CA PRO A 178 26.38 -24.13 -35.28
C PRO A 178 25.30 -23.34 -36.00
N VAL A 179 24.83 -23.93 -37.10
CA VAL A 179 23.62 -23.56 -37.80
C VAL A 179 22.52 -23.40 -36.75
N MET A 180 21.92 -22.21 -36.71
CA MET A 180 20.72 -21.90 -35.94
C MET A 180 19.63 -22.91 -36.34
N ALA A 181 19.49 -23.97 -35.55
CA ALA A 181 18.33 -24.83 -35.61
C ALA A 181 17.13 -23.96 -35.24
N GLY A 182 16.21 -23.83 -36.19
CA GLY A 182 14.96 -23.10 -36.00
C GLY A 182 14.19 -23.69 -34.84
N LEU A 183 14.12 -22.95 -33.74
CA LEU A 183 13.17 -23.18 -32.67
C LEU A 183 11.86 -22.50 -33.07
N ALA A 184 11.14 -23.14 -33.98
CA ALA A 184 9.72 -22.91 -34.14
C ALA A 184 8.98 -24.00 -33.37
N ASP A 185 8.34 -23.53 -32.31
CA ASP A 185 7.17 -24.05 -31.62
C ASP A 185 7.23 -25.35 -30.80
N ASP A 186 6.51 -25.22 -29.68
CA ASP A 186 5.70 -26.26 -29.03
C ASP A 186 6.31 -27.08 -27.89
N ASP A 187 7.07 -26.41 -27.01
CA ASP A 187 7.19 -26.84 -25.61
C ASP A 187 6.92 -25.67 -24.66
N ARG A 188 5.87 -24.89 -24.97
CA ARG A 188 5.23 -24.07 -23.93
C ARG A 188 4.42 -25.03 -23.08
N ASP A 189 4.98 -25.32 -21.92
CA ASP A 189 4.51 -26.14 -20.82
C ASP A 189 3.10 -25.82 -20.28
N GLY A 190 2.14 -25.32 -21.08
CA GLY A 190 0.75 -25.11 -20.68
C GLY A 190 0.52 -24.16 -19.49
N LEU A 191 1.58 -23.60 -18.89
CA LEU A 191 1.55 -22.71 -17.74
C LEU A 191 1.58 -21.25 -18.21
N ALA A 192 0.72 -20.92 -19.17
CA ALA A 192 0.46 -19.52 -19.46
C ALA A 192 -0.05 -18.87 -18.16
N LEU A 193 0.74 -17.97 -17.58
CA LEU A 193 0.33 -17.22 -16.39
C LEU A 193 -0.95 -16.46 -16.70
N ASP A 194 -1.99 -16.67 -15.90
CA ASP A 194 -3.24 -15.94 -16.02
C ASP A 194 -2.96 -14.45 -15.89
N VAL A 195 -3.25 -13.70 -16.95
CA VAL A 195 -3.10 -12.25 -16.98
C VAL A 195 -4.35 -11.62 -16.36
N VAL A 196 -4.17 -10.91 -15.25
CA VAL A 196 -5.24 -10.26 -14.51
C VAL A 196 -5.07 -8.75 -14.56
N HIS A 197 -6.09 -8.05 -15.03
CA HIS A 197 -6.19 -6.59 -14.88
C HIS A 197 -6.89 -6.28 -13.56
N THR A 198 -6.22 -5.52 -12.69
CA THR A 198 -6.75 -5.17 -11.37
C THR A 198 -6.40 -3.75 -11.00
N ALA A 199 -7.12 -3.19 -10.03
CA ALA A 199 -6.79 -1.93 -9.40
C ALA A 199 -6.25 -2.19 -7.99
N LEU A 200 -5.13 -1.56 -7.66
CA LEU A 200 -4.49 -1.64 -6.35
C LEU A 200 -4.72 -0.33 -5.61
N GLY A 201 -5.22 -0.42 -4.37
CA GLY A 201 -5.59 0.75 -3.57
C GLY A 201 -7.00 1.28 -3.91
N PRO A 202 -7.44 2.40 -3.30
CA PRO A 202 -6.67 3.29 -2.42
C PRO A 202 -6.70 2.89 -0.94
N VAL A 203 -7.35 1.77 -0.60
CA VAL A 203 -7.61 1.35 0.79
C VAL A 203 -6.65 0.27 1.32
N LEU A 204 -5.62 -0.08 0.55
CA LEU A 204 -4.64 -1.08 0.96
C LEU A 204 -3.82 -0.60 2.17
N PRO A 205 -3.41 -1.48 3.09
CA PRO A 205 -2.57 -1.11 4.21
C PRO A 205 -1.27 -0.44 3.77
N HIS A 206 -0.92 0.66 4.43
CA HIS A 206 0.29 1.46 4.14
C HIS A 206 0.35 2.05 2.72
N TRP A 207 -0.79 2.13 2.03
CA TRP A 207 -0.89 2.69 0.69
C TRP A 207 -0.99 4.22 0.70
N PRO A 208 -0.48 4.93 -0.32
CA PRO A 208 -0.64 6.37 -0.43
C PRO A 208 -2.12 6.78 -0.56
N ALA A 209 -2.56 7.74 0.27
CA ALA A 209 -3.94 8.19 0.31
C ALA A 209 -4.42 8.71 -1.05
N GLY A 210 -5.60 8.23 -1.48
CA GLY A 210 -6.25 8.58 -2.75
C GLY A 210 -5.62 7.98 -4.01
N LEU A 211 -4.50 7.24 -3.92
CA LEU A 211 -3.84 6.64 -5.08
C LEU A 211 -4.50 5.32 -5.48
N VAL A 212 -4.80 5.16 -6.76
CA VAL A 212 -5.14 3.88 -7.39
C VAL A 212 -4.07 3.56 -8.40
N VAL A 213 -3.53 2.35 -8.36
CA VAL A 213 -2.64 1.82 -9.41
C VAL A 213 -3.40 0.78 -10.19
N HIS A 214 -3.75 1.11 -11.43
CA HIS A 214 -4.28 0.15 -12.39
C HIS A 214 -3.12 -0.70 -12.88
N ALA A 215 -3.11 -1.98 -12.52
CA ALA A 215 -2.03 -2.92 -12.81
C ALA A 215 -2.49 -4.08 -13.69
N THR A 216 -1.59 -4.57 -14.53
CA THR A 216 -1.70 -5.89 -15.15
C THR A 216 -0.74 -6.83 -14.44
N LEU A 217 -1.26 -7.95 -13.94
CA LEU A 217 -0.49 -8.97 -13.22
C LEU A 217 -0.40 -10.23 -14.07
N ALA A 218 0.79 -10.81 -14.19
CA ALA A 218 0.99 -12.17 -14.67
C ALA A 218 1.49 -13.00 -13.48
N GLY A 219 0.57 -13.72 -12.82
CA GLY A 219 0.81 -14.21 -11.46
C GLY A 219 0.91 -13.06 -10.47
N ASP A 220 2.05 -12.89 -9.81
CA ASP A 220 2.35 -11.76 -8.92
C ASP A 220 3.23 -10.68 -9.59
N LEU A 221 3.73 -10.92 -10.80
CA LEU A 221 4.56 -9.99 -11.55
C LEU A 221 3.71 -8.86 -12.17
N VAL A 222 4.08 -7.62 -11.87
CA VAL A 222 3.47 -6.43 -12.49
C VAL A 222 4.05 -6.21 -13.89
N THR A 223 3.22 -6.31 -14.92
CA THR A 223 3.62 -6.14 -16.33
C THR A 223 3.22 -4.80 -16.92
N ASP A 224 2.18 -4.16 -16.41
CA ASP A 224 1.78 -2.77 -16.71
C ASP A 224 1.28 -2.10 -15.43
N ALA A 225 1.55 -0.81 -15.24
CA ALA A 225 1.13 -0.08 -14.06
C ALA A 225 0.87 1.40 -14.37
N ARG A 226 -0.33 1.88 -14.02
CA ARG A 226 -0.77 3.26 -14.29
C ARG A 226 -1.39 3.87 -13.05
N ALA A 227 -0.92 5.05 -12.68
CA ALA A 227 -1.44 5.76 -11.52
C ALA A 227 -2.64 6.62 -11.88
N GLU A 228 -3.65 6.58 -11.01
CA GLU A 228 -4.75 7.51 -10.95
C GLU A 228 -4.85 8.04 -9.51
N VAL A 229 -5.13 9.33 -9.32
CA VAL A 229 -5.43 9.84 -7.96
C VAL A 229 -6.85 10.36 -7.92
N LEU A 230 -7.64 9.79 -7.00
CA LEU A 230 -9.07 10.07 -6.88
C LEU A 230 -9.32 11.49 -6.33
N ASP A 231 -10.33 12.15 -6.90
CA ASP A 231 -10.88 13.43 -6.43
C ASP A 231 -9.84 14.57 -6.30
N VAL A 232 -8.74 14.50 -7.05
CA VAL A 232 -7.76 15.60 -7.11
C VAL A 232 -8.22 16.63 -8.15
N PRO A 233 -8.39 17.91 -7.75
CA PRO A 233 -8.79 18.97 -8.68
C PRO A 233 -7.83 19.15 -9.85
N GLY A 234 -8.22 19.89 -10.89
CA GLY A 234 -7.33 20.24 -12.00
C GLY A 234 -6.10 21.07 -11.55
N PRO A 235 -4.99 21.10 -12.32
CA PRO A 235 -3.79 21.86 -11.92
C PRO A 235 -4.04 23.35 -11.64
N ARG A 236 -4.96 23.98 -12.38
CA ARG A 236 -5.33 25.39 -12.20
C ARG A 236 -6.04 25.64 -10.86
N GLU A 237 -6.95 24.76 -10.47
CA GLU A 237 -7.69 24.86 -9.20
C GLU A 237 -6.79 24.58 -7.99
N ARG A 238 -5.74 23.76 -8.18
CA ARG A 238 -4.73 23.47 -7.15
C ARG A 238 -3.83 24.65 -6.85
N ALA A 239 -3.52 25.51 -7.83
CA ALA A 239 -2.60 26.64 -7.63
C ALA A 239 -3.09 27.64 -6.56
N GLY A 240 -4.41 27.69 -6.30
CA GLY A 240 -5.01 28.50 -5.24
C GLY A 240 -5.02 27.83 -3.86
N ARG A 241 -4.75 26.52 -3.77
CA ARG A 241 -4.74 25.77 -2.51
C ARG A 241 -3.35 25.86 -1.88
N ARG A 242 -3.24 26.59 -0.77
CA ARG A 242 -2.00 26.65 0.01
C ARG A 242 -1.81 25.34 0.79
N ARG A 243 -0.55 24.91 0.89
CA ARG A 243 -0.11 23.83 1.77
C ARG A 243 0.95 24.39 2.69
N THR A 244 0.81 24.17 3.97
CA THR A 244 1.86 24.35 4.96
C THR A 244 2.87 23.20 4.80
N PRO A 245 4.13 23.50 4.40
CA PRO A 245 5.13 22.46 4.27
C PRO A 245 5.39 21.84 5.65
N ARG A 246 5.21 20.52 5.77
CA ARG A 246 5.72 19.82 6.95
C ARG A 246 7.24 19.74 6.88
N GLY A 247 7.87 19.75 8.06
CA GLY A 247 9.31 19.58 8.17
C GLY A 247 9.78 18.31 7.47
N PRO A 248 11.02 18.30 6.95
CA PRO A 248 11.52 17.21 6.11
C PRO A 248 11.61 15.88 6.88
N ASP A 249 11.81 15.93 8.20
CA ASP A 249 11.83 14.74 9.06
C ASP A 249 10.45 14.10 9.20
N HIS A 250 9.38 14.89 9.19
CA HIS A 250 8.02 14.34 9.19
C HIS A 250 7.76 13.53 7.92
N LEU A 251 8.19 14.03 6.75
CA LEU A 251 8.05 13.30 5.48
C LEU A 251 8.87 12.00 5.49
N ARG A 252 10.10 12.05 6.01
CA ARG A 252 10.95 10.86 6.17
C ARG A 252 10.32 9.83 7.08
N LEU A 253 9.83 10.24 8.25
CA LEU A 253 9.22 9.34 9.22
C LEU A 253 7.93 8.72 8.66
N ASP A 254 7.10 9.47 7.95
CA ASP A 254 5.87 8.94 7.35
C ASP A 254 6.14 7.89 6.25
N ALA A 255 7.18 8.09 5.43
CA ALA A 255 7.64 7.09 4.47
C ALA A 255 8.25 5.86 5.18
N LEU A 256 9.08 6.09 6.21
CA LEU A 256 9.69 5.03 7.02
C LEU A 256 8.64 4.18 7.75
N VAL A 257 7.58 4.78 8.30
CA VAL A 257 6.47 4.04 8.93
C VAL A 257 5.88 3.02 7.97
N ARG A 258 5.60 3.42 6.72
CA ARG A 258 4.98 2.56 5.71
C ARG A 258 5.91 1.42 5.28
N VAL A 259 7.14 1.74 4.88
CA VAL A 259 8.08 0.72 4.40
C VAL A 259 8.52 -0.25 5.51
N LEU A 260 8.70 0.24 6.74
CA LEU A 260 9.07 -0.62 7.88
C LEU A 260 7.93 -1.57 8.24
N ALA A 261 6.67 -1.12 8.19
CA ALA A 261 5.52 -1.97 8.48
C ALA A 261 5.34 -3.05 7.39
N LEU A 262 5.50 -2.69 6.12
CA LEU A 262 5.46 -3.67 5.02
C LEU A 262 6.63 -4.65 5.05
N ALA A 263 7.79 -4.24 5.54
CA ALA A 263 8.95 -5.12 5.74
C ALA A 263 8.85 -5.99 7.01
N GLY A 264 7.74 -5.98 7.74
CA GLY A 264 7.54 -6.74 8.98
C GLY A 264 8.33 -6.22 10.19
N ALA A 265 8.89 -5.00 10.10
CA ALA A 265 9.66 -4.36 11.17
C ALA A 265 8.74 -3.53 12.10
N ASP A 266 7.68 -4.16 12.62
CA ASP A 266 6.56 -3.47 13.30
C ASP A 266 6.98 -2.58 14.48
N ARG A 267 7.96 -3.04 15.28
CA ARG A 267 8.49 -2.23 16.40
C ARG A 267 9.18 -0.96 15.90
N ALA A 268 9.91 -1.05 14.79
CA ALA A 268 10.57 0.09 14.18
C ALA A 268 9.54 1.04 13.54
N ALA A 269 8.51 0.50 12.89
CA ALA A 269 7.40 1.27 12.35
C ALA A 269 6.62 2.02 13.44
N ALA A 270 6.29 1.34 14.55
CA ALA A 270 5.64 1.96 15.71
C ALA A 270 6.51 3.07 16.33
N ARG A 271 7.82 2.84 16.41
CA ARG A 271 8.76 3.86 16.89
C ARG A 271 8.86 5.07 15.94
N ALA A 272 8.91 4.84 14.63
CA ALA A 272 8.90 5.91 13.64
C ALA A 272 7.61 6.75 13.75
N ARG A 273 6.46 6.10 13.97
CA ARG A 273 5.18 6.75 14.19
C ARG A 273 5.20 7.61 15.46
N ALA A 274 5.68 7.08 16.58
CA ALA A 274 5.81 7.83 17.83
C ALA A 274 6.75 9.04 17.70
N LEU A 275 7.82 8.94 16.91
CA LEU A 275 8.69 10.08 16.60
C LEU A 275 8.00 11.11 15.71
N ARG A 276 7.20 10.67 14.73
CA ARG A 276 6.46 11.54 13.79
C ARG A 276 5.40 12.36 14.50
N ASP A 277 4.67 11.70 15.41
CA ASP A 277 3.51 12.27 16.11
C ASP A 277 3.91 13.01 17.40
N GLY A 278 5.17 12.87 17.84
CA GLY A 278 5.74 13.53 19.01
C GLY A 278 6.57 14.77 18.67
N HIS A 279 7.34 15.24 19.65
CA HIS A 279 8.27 16.36 19.50
C HIS A 279 9.71 15.93 19.80
N PRO A 280 10.28 14.98 19.03
CA PRO A 280 11.59 14.43 19.34
C PRO A 280 12.71 15.45 19.12
N GLY A 281 13.75 15.36 19.96
CA GLY A 281 14.96 16.14 19.75
C GLY A 281 15.77 15.64 18.53
N PRO A 282 16.61 16.47 17.90
CA PRO A 282 17.43 16.08 16.76
C PRO A 282 18.33 14.85 17.03
N GLY A 283 18.86 14.73 18.25
CA GLY A 283 19.68 13.58 18.66
C GLY A 283 18.90 12.27 18.71
N GLU A 284 17.63 12.31 19.11
CA GLU A 284 16.74 11.14 19.16
C GLU A 284 16.44 10.63 17.74
N LEU A 285 16.14 11.56 16.83
CA LEU A 285 15.93 11.29 15.41
C LEU A 285 17.18 10.69 14.75
N THR A 286 18.35 11.29 15.00
CA THR A 286 19.63 10.81 14.49
C THR A 286 19.94 9.40 15.01
N ALA A 287 19.71 9.14 16.29
CA ALA A 287 19.93 7.84 16.90
C ALA A 287 19.01 6.76 16.29
N PHE A 288 17.74 7.11 16.04
CA PHE A 288 16.80 6.23 15.36
C PHE A 288 17.23 5.93 13.91
N GLY A 289 17.61 6.97 13.15
CA GLY A 289 18.15 6.82 11.80
C GLY A 289 19.37 5.89 11.73
N ARG A 290 20.33 6.05 12.65
CA ARG A 290 21.49 5.15 12.77
C ARG A 290 21.10 3.71 13.09
N ARG A 291 20.06 3.49 13.90
CA ARG A 291 19.57 2.15 14.22
C ARG A 291 18.99 1.45 13.00
N ILE A 292 18.19 2.16 12.19
CA ILE A 292 17.67 1.65 10.92
C ILE A 292 18.83 1.28 9.99
N ALA A 293 19.80 2.19 9.80
CA ALA A 293 20.92 1.98 8.90
C ALA A 293 21.83 0.78 9.27
N ARG A 294 21.87 0.41 10.56
CA ARG A 294 22.64 -0.74 11.06
C ARG A 294 21.87 -2.05 11.09
N SER A 295 20.57 -2.05 10.77
CA SER A 295 19.75 -3.24 10.80
C SER A 295 20.06 -4.15 9.61
N ARG A 296 20.78 -5.26 9.87
CA ARG A 296 21.13 -6.25 8.83
C ARG A 296 19.91 -6.97 8.30
N THR A 297 18.96 -7.32 9.17
CA THR A 297 17.70 -7.98 8.76
C THR A 297 16.92 -7.09 7.80
N LEU A 298 16.76 -5.80 8.13
CA LEU A 298 16.08 -4.86 7.24
C LEU A 298 16.84 -4.68 5.91
N ALA A 299 18.17 -4.53 5.97
CA ALA A 299 18.97 -4.42 4.77
C ALA A 299 18.84 -5.65 3.88
N TRP A 300 18.72 -6.85 4.46
CA TRP A 300 18.50 -8.09 3.73
C TRP A 300 17.11 -8.15 3.09
N THR A 301 16.05 -7.79 3.83
CA THR A 301 14.66 -7.76 3.32
C THR A 301 14.47 -6.78 2.15
N LEU A 302 15.14 -5.63 2.18
CA LEU A 302 14.99 -4.59 1.15
C LEU A 302 15.97 -4.72 -0.01
N ARG A 303 16.90 -5.67 0.06
CA ARG A 303 17.98 -5.84 -0.91
C ARG A 303 17.42 -6.25 -2.26
N GLY A 304 18.00 -5.71 -3.33
CA GLY A 304 17.73 -6.16 -4.70
C GLY A 304 16.42 -5.65 -5.30
N ILE A 305 15.63 -4.83 -4.59
CA ILE A 305 14.41 -4.22 -5.15
C ILE A 305 14.80 -2.90 -5.85
N PRO A 306 14.75 -2.83 -7.20
CA PRO A 306 15.08 -1.61 -7.93
C PRO A 306 13.96 -0.57 -7.81
N LEU A 307 14.34 0.71 -7.94
CA LEU A 307 13.43 1.85 -8.02
C LEU A 307 13.53 2.54 -9.39
N THR A 308 13.83 1.78 -10.44
CA THR A 308 14.03 2.33 -11.80
C THR A 308 12.70 2.69 -12.43
N ALA A 309 12.47 3.98 -12.70
CA ALA A 309 11.42 4.38 -13.62
C ALA A 309 11.83 3.99 -15.04
N THR A 310 10.89 3.48 -15.84
CA THR A 310 11.07 3.10 -17.26
C THR A 310 11.58 4.24 -18.15
N ASP A 311 11.56 5.50 -17.67
CA ASP A 311 11.84 6.69 -18.49
C ASP A 311 13.29 7.21 -18.37
N HIS A 312 14.26 6.37 -18.01
CA HIS A 312 15.70 6.70 -17.98
C HIS A 312 16.12 7.93 -17.14
N VAL A 313 15.24 8.51 -16.33
CA VAL A 313 15.62 9.55 -15.36
C VAL A 313 16.26 8.86 -14.15
N PRO A 314 17.53 9.18 -13.81
CA PRO A 314 18.18 8.57 -12.66
C PRO A 314 17.39 8.87 -11.39
N VAL A 315 16.91 7.83 -10.72
CA VAL A 315 16.43 7.97 -9.33
C VAL A 315 17.67 8.09 -8.45
N PRO A 316 17.79 9.13 -7.59
CA PRO A 316 19.00 9.36 -6.79
C PRO A 316 19.40 8.14 -5.96
N GLU A 317 18.39 7.43 -5.45
CA GLU A 317 18.55 6.14 -4.78
C GLU A 317 17.94 5.02 -5.65
N PRO A 318 18.78 4.22 -6.34
CA PRO A 318 18.29 3.28 -7.36
C PRO A 318 17.62 2.03 -6.79
N THR A 319 17.64 1.83 -5.48
CA THR A 319 17.05 0.67 -4.79
C THR A 319 16.27 1.08 -3.55
N VAL A 320 15.30 0.24 -3.14
CA VAL A 320 14.54 0.45 -1.90
C VAL A 320 15.47 0.54 -0.68
N GLU A 321 16.47 -0.34 -0.60
CA GLU A 321 17.48 -0.31 0.46
C GLU A 321 18.22 1.04 0.52
N ALA A 322 18.71 1.54 -0.63
CA ALA A 322 19.41 2.83 -0.70
C ALA A 322 18.49 3.99 -0.30
N ARG A 323 17.23 3.95 -0.75
CA ARG A 323 16.22 4.95 -0.45
C ARG A 323 15.90 5.01 1.05
N VAL A 324 15.65 3.85 1.67
CA VAL A 324 15.40 3.76 3.11
C VAL A 324 16.60 4.24 3.92
N ARG A 325 17.83 3.91 3.50
CA ARG A 325 19.05 4.41 4.13
C ARG A 325 19.18 5.93 4.03
N ALA A 326 18.86 6.53 2.88
CA ALA A 326 18.89 7.97 2.68
C ALA A 326 17.85 8.69 3.54
N LEU A 327 16.62 8.17 3.58
CA LEU A 327 15.56 8.69 4.47
C LEU A 327 16.00 8.63 5.95
N ALA A 328 16.57 7.51 6.38
CA ALA A 328 17.05 7.33 7.75
C ALA A 328 18.25 8.23 8.09
N ALA A 329 19.20 8.38 7.16
CA ALA A 329 20.39 9.22 7.35
C ALA A 329 20.06 10.71 7.45
N GLY A 330 18.95 11.15 6.86
CA GLY A 330 18.51 12.54 6.92
C GLY A 330 17.74 12.94 8.17
N LEU A 331 17.39 11.99 9.05
CA LEU A 331 16.66 12.27 10.29
C LEU A 331 17.53 13.04 11.29
N GLY A 332 16.96 14.09 11.91
CA GLY A 332 17.64 14.84 12.97
C GLY A 332 18.70 15.80 12.46
N GLY A 333 18.73 16.05 11.14
CA GLY A 333 19.56 17.05 10.48
C GLY A 333 18.74 17.92 9.54
N SER A 334 19.23 19.12 9.24
CA SER A 334 18.61 20.02 8.27
C SER A 334 19.01 19.64 6.84
N LEU A 335 18.70 18.42 6.41
CA LEU A 335 18.81 18.03 5.00
C LEU A 335 17.57 18.50 4.23
N ALA A 336 17.76 18.82 2.95
CA ALA A 336 16.67 19.15 2.03
C ALA A 336 15.54 18.12 2.11
N PRO A 337 14.26 18.51 1.94
CA PRO A 337 13.15 17.57 1.94
C PRO A 337 13.36 16.41 0.96
N PRO A 338 12.94 15.18 1.32
CA PRO A 338 13.06 14.06 0.41
C PRO A 338 12.25 14.33 -0.87
N VAL A 339 12.83 14.02 -2.03
CA VAL A 339 12.16 14.19 -3.32
C VAL A 339 11.04 13.16 -3.44
N ARG A 340 9.79 13.61 -3.53
CA ARG A 340 8.62 12.74 -3.72
C ARG A 340 8.24 12.74 -5.20
N PRO A 341 8.26 11.59 -5.89
CA PRO A 341 7.95 11.54 -7.31
C PRO A 341 6.46 11.80 -7.56
N ALA A 342 6.13 12.22 -8.78
CA ALA A 342 4.74 12.26 -9.22
C ALA A 342 4.16 10.83 -9.28
N PRO A 343 2.84 10.64 -9.03
CA PRO A 343 2.26 9.31 -8.92
C PRO A 343 2.46 8.42 -10.15
N HIS A 344 2.40 8.98 -11.37
CA HIS A 344 2.62 8.23 -12.62
C HIS A 344 4.04 7.66 -12.70
N ARG A 345 5.07 8.38 -12.24
CA ARG A 345 6.45 7.88 -12.20
C ARG A 345 6.62 6.78 -11.16
N ALA A 346 5.92 6.89 -10.03
CA ALA A 346 5.96 5.86 -9.01
C ALA A 346 5.27 4.56 -9.47
N ALA A 347 4.16 4.65 -10.22
CA ALA A 347 3.52 3.48 -10.83
C ALA A 347 4.41 2.85 -11.91
N ALA A 348 5.06 3.65 -12.76
CA ALA A 348 5.98 3.12 -13.78
C ALA A 348 7.15 2.32 -13.18
N ALA A 349 7.63 2.71 -12.00
CA ALA A 349 8.68 1.98 -11.28
C ALA A 349 8.24 0.63 -10.70
N LEU A 350 6.95 0.28 -10.78
CA LEU A 350 6.43 -1.02 -10.31
C LEU A 350 6.52 -2.10 -11.39
N VAL A 351 6.66 -1.72 -12.66
CA VAL A 351 6.72 -2.66 -13.78
C VAL A 351 7.98 -3.52 -13.67
N GLY A 352 7.82 -4.83 -13.78
CA GLY A 352 8.87 -5.83 -13.60
C GLY A 352 9.11 -6.24 -12.14
N LEU A 353 8.33 -5.73 -11.19
CA LEU A 353 8.38 -6.16 -9.78
C LEU A 353 7.25 -7.15 -9.47
N GLU A 354 7.53 -8.11 -8.59
CA GLU A 354 6.49 -8.87 -7.90
C GLU A 354 5.67 -7.95 -6.99
N LEU A 355 4.40 -8.28 -6.75
CA LEU A 355 3.45 -7.45 -6.01
C LEU A 355 3.96 -7.02 -4.61
N GLY A 356 4.63 -7.91 -3.88
CA GLY A 356 5.24 -7.58 -2.58
C GLY A 356 6.35 -6.53 -2.69
N ALA A 357 7.25 -6.71 -3.66
CA ALA A 357 8.32 -5.77 -3.96
C ALA A 357 7.77 -4.43 -4.48
N ALA A 358 6.72 -4.46 -5.30
CA ALA A 358 6.03 -3.26 -5.79
C ALA A 358 5.44 -2.44 -4.63
N ARG A 359 4.83 -3.09 -3.62
CA ARG A 359 4.33 -2.40 -2.42
C ARG A 359 5.45 -1.73 -1.62
N LEU A 360 6.58 -2.42 -1.43
CA LEU A 360 7.75 -1.86 -0.75
C LEU A 360 8.35 -0.68 -1.53
N ALA A 361 8.44 -0.79 -2.86
CA ALA A 361 8.90 0.27 -3.74
C ALA A 361 8.00 1.51 -3.64
N LEU A 362 6.69 1.33 -3.75
CA LEU A 362 5.73 2.43 -3.66
C LEU A 362 5.78 3.13 -2.29
N ALA A 363 5.91 2.37 -1.20
CA ALA A 363 6.04 2.91 0.16
C ALA A 363 7.35 3.70 0.36
N ALA A 364 8.46 3.22 -0.20
CA ALA A 364 9.76 3.90 -0.11
C ALA A 364 9.87 5.15 -1.00
N LEU A 365 9.22 5.12 -2.17
CA LEU A 365 9.13 6.28 -3.07
C LEU A 365 8.27 7.39 -2.47
N ASP A 366 7.16 7.02 -1.81
CA ASP A 366 6.17 7.93 -1.24
C ASP A 366 5.72 9.02 -2.25
N PRO A 367 4.95 8.63 -3.30
CA PRO A 367 4.54 9.57 -4.33
C PRO A 367 3.71 10.73 -3.77
N ASP A 368 3.90 11.94 -4.31
CA ASP A 368 3.07 13.08 -3.92
C ASP A 368 1.72 13.05 -4.62
N THR A 369 0.75 12.39 -3.98
CA THR A 369 -0.63 12.26 -4.49
C THR A 369 -1.35 13.60 -4.64
N ALA A 370 -0.89 14.66 -3.98
CA ALA A 370 -1.44 16.01 -4.18
C ALA A 370 -1.16 16.58 -5.58
N LEU A 371 -0.15 16.06 -6.30
CA LEU A 371 0.12 16.43 -7.69
C LEU A 371 -0.93 15.88 -8.65
N GLY A 372 -1.73 14.91 -8.21
CA GLY A 372 -2.70 14.19 -9.01
C GLY A 372 -2.04 13.29 -10.06
N ALA A 373 -2.86 12.41 -10.62
CA ALA A 373 -2.59 11.71 -11.86
C ALA A 373 -3.92 11.59 -12.58
N GLY A 374 -3.91 11.83 -13.89
CA GLY A 374 -5.13 11.92 -14.70
C GLY A 374 -5.97 10.64 -14.62
N PRO A 375 -7.25 10.71 -15.03
CA PRO A 375 -8.05 9.51 -15.14
C PRO A 375 -7.35 8.57 -16.11
N VAL A 376 -7.11 7.34 -15.65
CA VAL A 376 -6.57 6.29 -16.48
C VAL A 376 -7.76 5.61 -17.15
N ALA A 377 -7.72 5.46 -18.48
CA ALA A 377 -8.72 4.64 -19.15
C ALA A 377 -8.67 3.23 -18.54
N PRO A 378 -9.80 2.67 -18.06
CA PRO A 378 -9.80 1.32 -17.51
C PRO A 378 -9.23 0.35 -18.54
N PHE A 379 -8.53 -0.68 -18.06
CA PHE A 379 -8.08 -1.74 -18.94
C PHE A 379 -9.29 -2.25 -19.72
N LYS A 380 -9.21 -2.20 -21.05
CA LYS A 380 -10.24 -2.76 -21.89
C LYS A 380 -10.31 -4.24 -21.51
N PRO A 381 -11.47 -4.77 -21.05
CA PRO A 381 -11.56 -6.20 -20.80
C PRO A 381 -11.13 -6.90 -22.08
N ALA A 382 -10.27 -7.92 -21.94
CA ALA A 382 -9.81 -8.71 -23.08
C ALA A 382 -11.06 -9.09 -23.88
N GLY A 383 -11.21 -8.48 -25.06
CA GLY A 383 -12.31 -8.83 -25.95
C GLY A 383 -12.16 -10.31 -26.20
N SER A 384 -13.22 -11.08 -25.93
CA SER A 384 -13.32 -12.47 -26.32
C SER A 384 -13.15 -12.55 -27.83
N GLY A 385 -11.89 -12.65 -28.27
CA GLY A 385 -11.54 -12.93 -29.64
C GLY A 385 -11.97 -14.35 -29.90
N HIS A 386 -13.23 -14.52 -30.31
CA HIS A 386 -13.64 -15.71 -31.02
C HIS A 386 -12.79 -15.76 -32.29
N HIS A 387 -11.69 -16.50 -32.22
CA HIS A 387 -11.03 -17.02 -33.40
C HIS A 387 -12.00 -18.00 -34.07
N HIS A 388 -12.90 -17.47 -34.90
CA HIS A 388 -13.53 -18.25 -35.94
C HIS A 388 -12.44 -18.61 -36.95
N HIS A 389 -11.90 -19.83 -36.83
CA HIS A 389 -11.30 -20.50 -37.97
C HIS A 389 -12.42 -20.84 -38.95
N GLY A 390 -12.41 -20.18 -40.09
CA GLY A 390 -13.16 -20.54 -41.29
C GLY A 390 -12.29 -21.29 -42.27
#